data_AF-I6U702-F1
#
_entry.id   AF-I6U702-F1
#
_cell.length_a   1.000
_cell.length_b   1.000
_cell.length_c   1.000
_cell.angle_alpha   90.00
_cell.angle_beta   90.00
_cell.angle_gamma   90.00
#
_symmetry.space_group_name_H-M   'P 1'
#
loop_
_entity.id
_entity.type
_entity.pdbx_description
1 polymer ?
#
loop_
_entity_poly.entity_id
_entity_poly.type
_entity_poly.pdbx_seq_one_letter_code
_entity_poly.pdbx_strand_id
1 'polypeptide(L)'
;MKKKEDLLAITLAIILLLSIIYIPILGVYILNVIEDRRYEQIPWTQECSKFVEYPLPQDPSSTGKNATEILLLRLEGKWIFNLTGCAYEDGVLFLKFTSKRVSQYSESSGVIQTPLAYISDLRVVSKVNAEKVIVYIRGDTNKKITVSP
;
A
#
# COMPACT_ATOMS: atom_id res chain seq x y z
N MET A 1 27.41 21.94 48.41
CA MET A 1 26.47 20.84 48.11
C MET A 1 25.59 21.14 46.89
N LYS A 2 25.00 22.35 46.78
CA LYS A 2 24.12 22.79 45.68
C LYS A 2 24.57 22.46 44.24
N LYS A 3 25.84 22.68 43.89
CA LYS A 3 26.39 22.40 42.55
C LYS A 3 26.30 20.91 42.12
N LYS A 4 26.30 19.96 43.07
CA LYS A 4 26.14 18.53 42.76
C LYS A 4 24.68 18.15 42.51
N GLU A 5 23.76 18.80 43.20
CA GLU A 5 22.31 18.62 43.03
C GLU A 5 21.85 19.19 41.68
N ASP A 6 22.34 20.37 41.31
CA ASP A 6 22.06 21.00 40.02
C ASP A 6 22.58 20.15 38.84
N LEU A 7 23.78 19.58 38.97
CA LEU A 7 24.35 18.69 37.94
C LEU A 7 23.54 17.40 37.79
N LEU A 8 23.05 16.84 38.89
CA LEU A 8 22.24 15.61 38.88
C LEU A 8 20.87 15.87 38.24
N ALA A 9 20.25 17.01 38.54
CA ALA A 9 18.98 17.43 37.94
C ALA A 9 19.10 17.63 36.42
N ILE A 10 20.17 18.29 35.95
CA ILE A 10 20.44 18.47 34.52
C ILE A 10 20.66 17.11 33.83
N THR A 11 21.43 16.22 34.44
CA THR A 11 21.70 14.89 33.87
C THR A 11 20.42 14.07 33.74
N LEU A 12 19.57 14.07 34.77
CA LEU A 12 18.27 13.39 34.73
C LEU A 12 17.34 13.99 33.66
N ALA A 13 17.30 15.31 33.53
CA ALA A 13 16.50 15.98 32.51
C ALA A 13 16.94 15.59 31.09
N ILE A 14 18.25 15.48 30.84
CA ILE A 14 18.79 15.03 29.54
C ILE A 14 18.40 13.57 29.27
N ILE A 15 18.55 12.67 30.24
CA ILE A 15 18.18 11.25 30.08
C ILE A 15 16.67 11.13 29.78
N LEU A 16 15.83 11.90 30.48
CA LEU A 16 14.40 11.90 30.28
C LEU A 16 14.02 12.45 28.90
N LEU A 17 14.70 13.50 28.43
CA LEU A 17 14.50 14.04 27.09
C LEU A 17 14.90 13.03 26.00
N LEU A 18 16.04 12.35 26.18
CA LEU A 18 16.51 11.33 25.25
C LEU A 18 15.59 10.12 25.20
N SER A 19 15.03 9.68 26.34
CA SER A 19 14.09 8.56 26.36
C SER A 19 12.77 8.88 25.68
N ILE A 20 12.24 10.10 25.87
CA ILE A 20 11.03 10.59 25.19
C ILE A 20 11.21 10.60 23.67
N ILE A 21 12.40 10.88 23.15
CA ILE A 21 12.67 10.86 21.71
C ILE A 21 12.93 9.44 21.21
N TYR A 22 13.71 8.65 21.95
CA TYR A 22 14.15 7.33 21.50
C TYR A 22 13.04 6.28 21.51
N ILE A 23 12.17 6.28 22.52
CA ILE A 23 11.11 5.27 22.67
C ILE A 23 10.12 5.29 21.48
N PRO A 24 9.58 6.44 21.04
CA PRO A 24 8.71 6.49 19.87
C PRO A 24 9.39 6.04 18.58
N ILE A 25 10.65 6.44 18.37
CA ILE A 25 11.43 6.03 17.18
C ILE A 25 11.60 4.52 17.17
N LEU A 26 11.98 3.93 18.30
CA LEU A 26 12.11 2.48 18.44
C LEU A 26 10.77 1.78 18.23
N GLY A 27 9.67 2.35 18.74
CA GLY A 27 8.32 1.83 18.55
C GLY A 27 7.92 1.77 17.07
N VAL A 28 8.13 2.85 16.32
CA VAL A 28 7.87 2.89 14.87
C VAL A 28 8.74 1.87 14.13
N TYR A 29 10.01 1.75 14.51
CA TYR A 29 10.92 0.78 13.90
C TYR A 29 10.44 -0.66 14.11
N ILE A 30 10.05 -1.03 15.34
CA ILE A 30 9.54 -2.37 15.66
C ILE A 30 8.26 -2.66 14.87
N LEU A 31 7.34 -1.69 14.77
CA LEU A 31 6.10 -1.85 14.00
C LEU A 31 6.37 -2.14 12.52
N ASN A 32 7.30 -1.42 11.91
CA ASN A 32 7.69 -1.64 10.51
C ASN A 32 8.28 -3.05 10.31
N VAL A 33 9.16 -3.51 11.21
CA VAL A 33 9.75 -4.85 11.14
C VAL A 33 8.69 -5.95 11.27
N ILE A 34 7.71 -5.77 12.15
CA ILE A 34 6.61 -6.74 12.31
C ILE A 34 5.76 -6.79 11.04
N GLU A 35 5.49 -5.65 10.41
CA GLU A 35 4.71 -5.57 9.19
C GLU A 35 5.39 -6.27 8.02
N ASP A 36 6.70 -6.06 7.83
CA ASP A 36 7.48 -6.74 6.79
C ASP A 36 7.51 -8.26 7.00
N ARG A 37 7.66 -8.72 8.26
CA ARG A 37 7.58 -10.16 8.55
C ARG A 37 6.24 -10.77 8.16
N ARG A 38 5.12 -10.10 8.47
CA ARG A 38 3.79 -10.59 8.06
C ARG A 38 3.66 -10.64 6.54
N TYR A 39 4.24 -9.68 5.83
CA TYR A 39 4.24 -9.66 4.37
C TYR A 39 5.02 -10.83 3.75
N GLU A 40 6.16 -11.19 4.33
CA GLU A 40 7.00 -12.31 3.88
C GLU A 40 6.37 -13.68 4.18
N GLN A 41 5.55 -13.79 5.22
CA GLN A 41 4.89 -15.03 5.63
C GLN A 41 3.71 -15.42 4.74
N ILE A 42 3.16 -14.50 3.94
CA ILE A 42 2.03 -14.79 3.05
C ILE A 42 2.50 -15.76 1.93
N PRO A 43 1.79 -16.88 1.69
CA PRO A 43 2.15 -17.87 0.68
C PRO A 43 1.82 -17.37 -0.74
N TRP A 44 2.60 -16.40 -1.23
CA TRP A 44 2.39 -15.77 -2.52
C TRP A 44 2.46 -16.75 -3.68
N THR A 45 1.48 -16.70 -4.57
CA THR A 45 1.52 -17.33 -5.89
C THR A 45 1.38 -16.31 -7.00
N GLN A 46 1.93 -16.62 -8.18
CA GLN A 46 1.75 -15.82 -9.40
C GLN A 46 0.49 -16.21 -10.18
N GLU A 47 -0.11 -17.38 -9.89
CA GLU A 47 -1.32 -17.86 -10.56
C GLU A 47 -2.59 -17.21 -9.98
N CYS A 48 -2.80 -15.92 -10.27
CA CYS A 48 -3.89 -15.16 -9.67
C CYS A 48 -5.25 -15.32 -10.35
N SER A 49 -5.29 -15.95 -11.52
CA SER A 49 -6.52 -16.14 -12.31
C SER A 49 -7.60 -16.94 -11.58
N LYS A 50 -7.22 -17.76 -10.60
CA LYS A 50 -8.11 -18.54 -9.72
C LYS A 50 -8.77 -17.70 -8.64
N PHE A 51 -8.13 -16.62 -8.19
CA PHE A 51 -8.59 -15.80 -7.07
C PHE A 51 -9.23 -14.49 -7.51
N VAL A 52 -8.67 -13.87 -8.55
CA VAL A 52 -9.11 -12.56 -9.05
C VAL A 52 -9.05 -12.46 -10.55
N GLU A 53 -9.81 -11.50 -11.09
CA GLU A 53 -9.66 -11.02 -12.45
C GLU A 53 -8.95 -9.66 -12.45
N TYR A 54 -7.79 -9.61 -13.12
CA TYR A 54 -6.99 -8.41 -13.33
C TYR A 54 -6.01 -8.63 -14.51
N PRO A 55 -5.75 -7.63 -15.37
CA PRO A 55 -6.47 -6.36 -15.46
C PRO A 55 -7.91 -6.58 -15.93
N LEU A 56 -8.82 -5.66 -15.55
CA LEU A 56 -10.20 -5.72 -16.04
C LEU A 56 -10.24 -5.37 -17.54
N PRO A 57 -11.06 -6.07 -18.34
CA PRO A 57 -11.28 -5.70 -19.73
C PRO A 57 -11.85 -4.28 -19.83
N GLN A 58 -11.52 -3.57 -20.92
CA GLN A 58 -11.98 -2.19 -21.14
C GLN A 58 -13.51 -2.11 -21.29
N ASP A 59 -14.17 -3.22 -21.67
CA ASP A 59 -15.62 -3.33 -21.73
C ASP A 59 -16.19 -4.00 -20.47
N PRO A 60 -16.93 -3.27 -19.61
CA PRO A 60 -17.49 -3.80 -18.38
C PRO A 60 -18.65 -4.80 -18.61
N SER A 61 -19.11 -4.97 -19.86
CA SER A 61 -20.27 -5.82 -20.19
C SER A 61 -19.98 -7.32 -20.19
N SER A 62 -18.71 -7.73 -20.20
CA SER A 62 -18.29 -9.14 -20.23
C SER A 62 -18.02 -9.74 -18.85
N THR A 63 -18.01 -8.94 -17.79
CA THR A 63 -17.75 -9.42 -16.43
C THR A 63 -18.91 -10.31 -15.99
N GLY A 64 -18.61 -11.59 -15.72
CA GLY A 64 -19.63 -12.62 -15.48
C GLY A 64 -20.65 -12.24 -14.39
N LYS A 65 -21.90 -12.69 -14.54
CA LYS A 65 -23.07 -12.29 -13.74
C LYS A 65 -22.99 -12.48 -12.20
N ASN A 66 -21.89 -12.99 -11.65
CA ASN A 66 -21.66 -13.24 -10.22
C ASN A 66 -20.31 -12.69 -9.69
N ALA A 67 -19.75 -11.68 -10.35
CA ALA A 67 -18.45 -11.11 -10.00
C ALA A 67 -18.59 -9.85 -9.12
N THR A 68 -17.95 -9.83 -7.95
CA THR A 68 -17.86 -8.64 -7.11
C THR A 68 -16.67 -7.78 -7.57
N GLU A 69 -16.96 -6.66 -8.24
CA GLU A 69 -15.96 -5.64 -8.55
C GLU A 69 -15.62 -4.83 -7.29
N ILE A 70 -14.33 -4.73 -6.98
CA ILE A 70 -13.82 -4.06 -5.79
C ILE A 70 -12.87 -2.95 -6.24
N LEU A 71 -13.20 -1.71 -5.87
CA LEU A 71 -12.30 -0.56 -6.01
C LEU A 71 -11.28 -0.58 -4.87
N LEU A 72 -10.02 -0.87 -5.20
CA LEU A 72 -8.94 -0.97 -4.22
C LEU A 72 -8.29 0.38 -3.93
N LEU A 73 -8.10 1.20 -4.95
CA LEU A 73 -7.41 2.49 -4.82
C LEU A 73 -7.78 3.44 -5.96
N ARG A 74 -7.94 4.73 -5.64
CA ARG A 74 -8.05 5.83 -6.59
C ARG A 74 -6.89 6.80 -6.37
N LEU A 75 -6.09 7.07 -7.39
CA LEU A 75 -4.96 8.02 -7.33
C LEU A 75 -5.05 9.07 -8.44
N GLU A 76 -4.61 10.28 -8.13
CA GLU A 76 -4.36 11.31 -9.13
C GLU A 76 -3.08 11.03 -9.92
N GLY A 77 -3.12 11.34 -11.21
CA GLY A 77 -2.10 11.02 -12.20
C GLY A 77 -2.38 9.73 -12.97
N LYS A 78 -1.55 9.46 -13.98
CA LYS A 78 -1.55 8.22 -14.73
C LYS A 78 -0.62 7.21 -14.05
N TRP A 79 -1.17 6.10 -13.61
CA TRP A 79 -0.46 5.03 -12.91
C TRP A 79 -0.61 3.71 -13.66
N ILE A 80 0.46 2.93 -13.66
CA ILE A 80 0.46 1.55 -14.12
C ILE A 80 0.59 0.68 -12.88
N PHE A 81 -0.36 -0.23 -12.69
CA PHE A 81 -0.33 -1.23 -11.64
C PHE A 81 -0.19 -2.62 -12.27
N ASN A 82 0.69 -3.46 -11.72
CA ASN A 82 0.81 -4.85 -12.17
C ASN A 82 0.60 -5.78 -10.98
N LEU A 83 -0.35 -6.72 -11.10
CA LEU A 83 -0.52 -7.79 -10.12
C LEU A 83 0.65 -8.77 -10.26
N THR A 84 1.42 -8.91 -9.20
CA THR A 84 2.65 -9.72 -9.17
C THR A 84 2.56 -10.91 -8.23
N GLY A 85 1.53 -10.94 -7.38
CA GLY A 85 1.23 -12.09 -6.55
C GLY A 85 -0.12 -11.96 -5.86
N CYS A 86 -0.61 -13.09 -5.39
CA CYS A 86 -1.84 -13.21 -4.64
C CYS A 86 -1.77 -14.41 -3.69
N ALA A 87 -2.65 -14.42 -2.70
CA ALA A 87 -2.90 -15.56 -1.83
C ALA A 87 -4.33 -15.48 -1.30
N TYR A 88 -4.91 -16.62 -0.93
CA TYR A 88 -6.19 -16.66 -0.24
C TYR A 88 -6.11 -17.65 0.91
N GLU A 89 -6.29 -17.15 2.13
CA GLU A 89 -6.15 -17.91 3.37
C GLU A 89 -7.12 -17.35 4.41
N ASP A 90 -7.83 -18.22 5.13
CA ASP A 90 -8.74 -17.87 6.22
C ASP A 90 -9.74 -16.75 5.89
N GLY A 91 -10.34 -16.78 4.70
CA GLY A 91 -11.31 -15.76 4.26
C GLY A 91 -10.68 -14.43 3.83
N VAL A 92 -9.35 -14.32 3.84
CA VAL A 92 -8.61 -13.11 3.45
C VAL A 92 -7.96 -13.30 2.09
N LEU A 93 -8.30 -12.41 1.15
CA LEU A 93 -7.66 -12.32 -0.15
C LEU A 93 -6.50 -11.31 -0.10
N PHE A 94 -5.29 -11.80 -0.27
CA PHE A 94 -4.08 -10.98 -0.35
C PHE A 94 -3.73 -10.70 -1.80
N LEU A 95 -3.46 -9.44 -2.14
CA LEU A 95 -3.04 -9.02 -3.46
C LEU A 95 -1.75 -8.20 -3.39
N LYS A 96 -0.80 -8.50 -4.28
CA LYS A 96 0.50 -7.83 -4.35
C LYS A 96 0.67 -7.15 -5.69
N PHE A 97 0.68 -5.83 -5.69
CA PHE A 97 0.89 -5.00 -6.86
C PHE A 97 2.25 -4.32 -6.85
N THR A 98 2.81 -4.15 -8.04
CA THR A 98 3.81 -3.12 -8.30
C THR A 98 3.13 -1.89 -8.91
N SER A 99 3.68 -0.71 -8.65
CA SER A 99 3.15 0.58 -9.11
C SER A 99 4.24 1.42 -9.75
N LYS A 100 3.89 2.08 -10.85
CA LYS A 100 4.72 3.05 -11.56
C LYS A 100 3.90 4.26 -11.98
N ARG A 101 4.37 5.47 -11.66
CA ARG A 101 3.78 6.72 -12.13
C ARG A 101 4.30 7.01 -13.53
N VAL A 102 3.39 7.27 -14.46
CA VAL A 102 3.74 7.70 -15.81
C VAL A 102 3.89 9.22 -15.78
N SER A 103 5.12 9.72 -15.97
CA SER A 103 5.38 11.16 -16.10
C SER A 103 4.67 11.70 -17.34
N GLN A 104 4.01 12.85 -17.19
CA GLN A 104 3.27 13.51 -18.28
C GLN A 104 4.15 14.40 -19.17
N TYR A 105 5.47 14.46 -18.92
CA TYR A 105 6.38 15.25 -19.75
C TYR A 105 6.68 14.51 -21.05
N SER A 106 5.81 14.69 -22.04
CA SER A 106 6.19 14.58 -23.43
C SER A 106 6.72 15.95 -23.84
N GLU A 107 8.05 16.09 -23.90
CA GLU A 107 8.73 17.16 -24.62
C GLU A 107 8.53 16.94 -26.13
N SER A 108 7.33 17.21 -26.65
CA SER A 108 7.16 17.43 -28.08
C SER A 108 5.86 18.17 -28.33
N SER A 109 5.98 19.32 -29.00
CA SER A 109 4.91 20.18 -29.49
C SER A 109 4.33 21.12 -28.42
N GLY A 110 4.77 22.37 -28.47
CA GLY A 110 4.36 23.51 -27.63
C GLY A 110 2.88 23.92 -27.76
N VAL A 111 1.97 23.00 -27.50
CA VAL A 111 0.56 23.26 -27.27
C VAL A 111 0.33 23.05 -25.79
N ILE A 112 -0.02 24.12 -25.07
CA ILE A 112 -0.48 24.05 -23.69
C ILE A 112 -1.83 23.33 -23.71
N GLN A 113 -1.80 21.99 -23.72
CA GLN A 113 -2.96 21.19 -23.36
C GLN A 113 -3.12 21.37 -21.86
N THR A 114 -4.25 21.94 -21.42
CA THR A 114 -4.70 21.89 -20.03
C THR A 114 -4.40 20.49 -19.49
N PRO A 115 -3.69 20.35 -18.35
CA PRO A 115 -3.34 19.05 -17.83
C PRO A 115 -4.64 18.29 -17.62
N LEU A 116 -4.90 17.29 -18.45
CA LEU A 116 -5.98 16.35 -18.22
C LEU A 116 -5.78 15.85 -16.79
N ALA A 117 -6.76 16.08 -15.93
CA ALA A 117 -6.75 15.54 -14.58
C ALA A 117 -6.90 14.03 -14.71
N TYR A 118 -5.79 13.33 -14.94
CA TYR A 118 -5.80 11.87 -15.02
C TYR A 118 -6.06 11.33 -13.62
N ILE A 119 -7.04 10.44 -13.50
CA ILE A 119 -7.30 9.67 -12.29
C ILE A 119 -7.12 8.20 -12.68
N SER A 120 -6.35 7.46 -11.90
CA SER A 120 -6.13 6.03 -12.08
C SER A 120 -6.84 5.26 -10.98
N ASP A 121 -7.79 4.41 -11.39
CA ASP A 121 -8.53 3.51 -10.51
C ASP A 121 -7.96 2.10 -10.60
N LEU A 122 -7.49 1.57 -9.48
CA LEU A 122 -7.10 0.17 -9.34
C LEU A 122 -8.33 -0.63 -8.89
N ARG A 123 -8.83 -1.46 -9.79
CA ARG A 123 -10.03 -2.29 -9.59
C ARG A 123 -9.71 -3.73 -9.90
N VAL A 124 -10.35 -4.63 -9.16
CA VAL A 124 -10.27 -6.08 -9.37
C VAL A 124 -11.65 -6.69 -9.26
N VAL A 125 -11.82 -7.87 -9.82
CA VAL A 125 -13.01 -8.68 -9.57
C VAL A 125 -12.60 -9.89 -8.74
N SER A 126 -13.21 -10.06 -7.57
CA SER A 126 -12.95 -11.24 -6.76
C SER A 126 -13.70 -12.45 -7.32
N LYS A 127 -13.02 -13.59 -7.43
CA LYS A 127 -13.61 -14.89 -7.78
C LYS A 127 -13.78 -15.80 -6.56
N VAL A 128 -13.31 -15.36 -5.40
CA VAL A 128 -13.46 -16.03 -4.12
C VAL A 128 -14.35 -15.21 -3.19
N ASN A 129 -15.04 -15.89 -2.28
CA ASN A 129 -15.82 -15.25 -1.25
C ASN A 129 -14.91 -14.83 -0.09
N ALA A 130 -14.24 -13.68 -0.24
CA ALA A 130 -13.34 -13.14 0.76
C ALA A 130 -14.09 -12.17 1.69
N GLU A 131 -13.94 -12.34 3.00
CA GLU A 131 -14.45 -11.41 4.02
C GLU A 131 -13.63 -10.11 4.05
N LYS A 132 -12.37 -10.20 3.61
CA LYS A 132 -11.43 -9.09 3.58
C LYS A 132 -10.46 -9.21 2.42
N VAL A 133 -10.15 -8.09 1.79
CA VAL A 133 -9.09 -7.97 0.80
C VAL A 133 -7.97 -7.10 1.35
N ILE A 134 -6.75 -7.63 1.40
CA ILE A 134 -5.55 -6.89 1.80
C ILE A 134 -4.65 -6.71 0.58
N VAL A 135 -4.39 -5.46 0.23
CA VAL A 135 -3.61 -5.09 -0.95
C VAL A 135 -2.30 -4.46 -0.54
N TYR A 136 -1.20 -5.02 -1.01
CA TYR A 136 0.14 -4.46 -0.86
C TYR A 136 0.59 -3.91 -2.21
N ILE A 137 0.86 -2.61 -2.26
CA ILE A 137 1.34 -1.91 -3.44
C ILE A 137 2.76 -1.43 -3.13
N ARG A 138 3.73 -1.79 -3.99
CA ARG A 138 5.13 -1.36 -3.89
C ARG A 138 5.58 -0.68 -5.18
N GLY A 139 6.65 0.11 -5.15
CA GLY A 139 7.20 0.82 -6.30
C GLY A 139 7.19 2.34 -6.08
N ASP A 140 6.71 3.10 -7.07
CA ASP A 140 6.63 4.57 -6.97
C ASP A 140 5.65 5.02 -5.87
N THR A 141 4.68 4.18 -5.51
CA THR A 141 3.93 4.31 -4.26
C THR A 141 4.05 3.05 -3.42
N ASN A 142 4.17 3.23 -2.10
CA ASN A 142 4.19 2.16 -1.11
C ASN A 142 2.95 2.28 -0.22
N LYS A 143 1.99 1.37 -0.40
CA LYS A 143 0.71 1.39 0.34
C LYS A 143 0.30 -0.02 0.75
N LYS A 144 -0.29 -0.14 1.93
CA LYS A 144 -1.09 -1.28 2.34
C LYS A 144 -2.52 -0.83 2.53
N ILE A 145 -3.45 -1.51 1.88
CA ILE A 145 -4.87 -1.17 1.87
C ILE A 145 -5.64 -2.37 2.35
N THR A 146 -6.66 -2.14 3.18
CA THR A 146 -7.58 -3.18 3.62
C THR A 146 -8.98 -2.76 3.19
N VAL A 147 -9.65 -3.61 2.44
CA VAL A 147 -11.02 -3.41 1.95
C VAL A 147 -11.88 -4.56 2.47
N SER A 148 -13.07 -4.23 2.94
CA SER A 148 -14.12 -5.22 3.24
C SER A 148 -15.14 -5.14 2.10
N PRO A 149 -15.16 -6.12 1.19
CA PRO A 149 -16.06 -6.14 0.04
C PRO A 149 -17.53 -6.32 0.43
#